data_AF-A0ABC8L2D3-F1
#
_entry.id   AF-A0ABC8L2D3-F1
#
_cell.length_a   1.000
_cell.length_b   1.000
_cell.length_c   1.000
_cell.angle_alpha   90.00
_cell.angle_beta   90.00
_cell.angle_gamma   90.00
#
_symmetry.space_group_name_H-M   'P 1'
#
loop_
_entity.id
_entity.type
_entity.pdbx_description
1 polymer ?
#
loop_
_entity_poly.entity_id
_entity_poly.type
_entity_poly.pdbx_seq_one_letter_code
_entity_poly.pdbx_strand_id
1 'polypeptide(L)'
;MMKNTTQAQSSSSFVNFCRKLSPKRKDSSAEIQPNIHDDHDKNKDLEAVFDYMDANRDGRISPHELQKSFMTLGEELSDEEAEAAVRLSDTNGDGMLDFQEFAELIKGDDDKEEKEVELKEAFRMYIDEGEECITPRSLKMMLKKLGESRTTDDCRVMIRAFDLNADGVLSFDEFALMMR
;
A
#
# COMPACT_ATOMS: atom_id res chain seq x y z
N MET A 1 -28.81 18.60 -1.34
CA MET A 1 -28.04 17.88 -2.36
C MET A 1 -26.61 17.81 -1.87
N MET A 2 -26.21 16.64 -1.38
CA MET A 2 -24.89 16.38 -0.80
C MET A 2 -23.84 16.39 -1.91
N LYS A 3 -22.70 17.03 -1.67
CA LYS A 3 -21.56 17.06 -2.59
C LYS A 3 -20.72 15.79 -2.39
N ASN A 4 -20.37 15.18 -3.52
CA ASN A 4 -19.74 13.87 -3.72
C ASN A 4 -18.42 13.66 -2.95
N THR A 5 -18.26 12.45 -2.44
CA THR A 5 -17.05 11.91 -1.76
C THR A 5 -16.22 11.01 -2.70
N THR A 6 -16.10 11.34 -3.99
CA THR A 6 -15.55 10.40 -5.00
C THR A 6 -14.04 10.54 -5.28
N GLN A 7 -13.30 11.38 -4.54
CA GLN A 7 -11.93 11.70 -4.94
C GLN A 7 -10.84 10.68 -4.51
N ALA A 8 -11.17 9.66 -3.72
CA ALA A 8 -10.19 8.68 -3.21
C ALA A 8 -10.37 7.24 -3.76
N GLN A 9 -11.45 6.96 -4.50
CA GLN A 9 -11.70 5.58 -4.99
C GLN A 9 -11.03 5.27 -6.33
N SER A 10 -10.73 6.30 -7.15
CA SER A 10 -10.28 6.09 -8.53
C SER A 10 -8.86 5.51 -8.63
N SER A 11 -7.91 5.94 -7.78
CA SER A 11 -6.56 5.37 -7.75
C SER A 11 -6.55 3.93 -7.23
N SER A 12 -7.31 3.66 -6.17
CA SER A 12 -7.39 2.32 -5.57
C SER A 12 -8.02 1.30 -6.52
N SER A 13 -9.10 1.65 -7.23
CA SER A 13 -9.67 0.78 -8.25
C SER A 13 -8.68 0.50 -9.38
N PHE A 14 -7.91 1.52 -9.77
CA PHE A 14 -6.91 1.39 -10.82
C PHE A 14 -5.76 0.43 -10.46
N VAL A 15 -5.20 0.60 -9.26
CA VAL A 15 -4.11 -0.25 -8.77
C VAL A 15 -4.60 -1.69 -8.54
N ASN A 16 -5.81 -1.85 -7.99
CA ASN A 16 -6.42 -3.18 -7.82
C ASN A 16 -6.67 -3.88 -9.16
N PHE A 17 -7.02 -3.15 -10.20
CA PHE A 17 -7.15 -3.67 -11.56
C PHE A 17 -5.81 -4.15 -12.11
N CYS A 18 -4.74 -3.35 -12.00
CA CYS A 18 -3.40 -3.77 -12.43
C CYS A 18 -2.92 -5.01 -11.65
N ARG A 19 -3.23 -5.07 -10.34
CA ARG A 19 -2.98 -6.25 -9.49
C ARG A 19 -3.75 -7.50 -9.94
N LYS A 20 -4.97 -7.34 -10.45
CA LYS A 20 -5.82 -8.43 -10.99
C LYS A 20 -5.29 -8.96 -12.33
N LEU A 21 -4.66 -8.10 -13.12
CA LEU A 21 -3.97 -8.46 -14.37
C LEU A 21 -2.61 -9.09 -14.15
N SER A 22 -1.96 -8.76 -13.03
CA SER A 22 -0.68 -9.33 -12.63
C SER A 22 -0.79 -10.87 -12.52
N PRO A 23 0.10 -11.64 -13.17
CA PRO A 23 -0.01 -13.10 -13.21
C PRO A 23 0.23 -13.68 -11.82
N LYS A 24 -0.86 -14.04 -11.10
CA LYS A 24 -0.76 -14.86 -9.89
C LYS A 24 -0.05 -16.16 -10.26
N ARG A 25 1.18 -16.33 -9.77
CA ARG A 25 1.92 -17.59 -9.83
C ARG A 25 0.97 -18.70 -9.40
N LYS A 26 0.67 -19.63 -10.31
CA LYS A 26 -0.02 -20.87 -9.96
C LYS A 26 0.86 -21.59 -8.95
N ASP A 27 0.32 -21.77 -7.75
CA ASP A 27 0.81 -22.75 -6.78
C ASP A 27 1.17 -24.04 -7.52
N SER A 28 2.47 -24.31 -7.59
CA SER A 28 3.02 -25.59 -7.97
C SER A 28 3.82 -26.03 -6.76
N SER A 29 3.19 -26.89 -5.98
CA SER A 29 3.67 -27.49 -4.75
C SER A 29 5.13 -27.94 -4.85
N ALA A 30 5.93 -27.52 -3.86
CA ALA A 30 7.05 -28.23 -3.22
C ALA A 30 8.31 -27.36 -3.04
N GLU A 31 8.80 -27.40 -1.80
CA GLU A 31 10.12 -27.02 -1.28
C GLU A 31 10.32 -25.57 -0.78
N ILE A 32 10.45 -25.48 0.54
CA ILE A 32 10.81 -24.30 1.32
C ILE A 32 12.30 -23.98 1.05
N GLN A 33 12.55 -22.88 0.37
CA GLN A 33 13.83 -22.16 0.39
C GLN A 33 13.57 -20.67 0.61
N PRO A 34 14.45 -19.95 1.35
CA PRO A 34 14.20 -18.59 1.79
C PRO A 34 14.20 -17.66 0.57
N ASN A 35 13.02 -17.22 0.15
CA ASN A 35 12.87 -16.36 -1.00
C ASN A 35 13.28 -14.95 -0.59
N ILE A 36 14.50 -14.57 -0.93
CA ILE A 36 14.94 -13.18 -0.98
C ILE A 36 13.93 -12.47 -1.87
N HIS A 37 13.17 -11.53 -1.30
CA HIS A 37 12.14 -10.81 -2.02
C HIS A 37 12.82 -9.98 -3.11
N ASP A 38 12.77 -10.51 -4.33
CA ASP A 38 13.52 -10.02 -5.47
C ASP A 38 12.72 -8.86 -6.11
N ASP A 39 13.15 -7.61 -5.89
CA ASP A 39 12.63 -6.41 -6.53
C ASP A 39 12.60 -6.51 -8.08
N HIS A 40 13.33 -7.45 -8.66
CA HIS A 40 13.48 -7.63 -10.10
C HIS A 40 12.27 -8.30 -10.78
N ASP A 41 11.36 -8.93 -10.01
CA ASP A 41 10.12 -9.53 -10.53
C ASP A 41 9.00 -8.49 -10.68
N LYS A 42 8.86 -7.53 -9.75
CA LYS A 42 7.80 -6.50 -9.81
C LYS A 42 7.87 -5.67 -11.10
N ASN A 43 9.07 -5.32 -11.57
CA ASN A 43 9.23 -4.57 -12.83
C ASN A 43 8.78 -5.34 -14.08
N LYS A 44 8.92 -6.68 -14.11
CA LYS A 44 8.49 -7.50 -15.26
C LYS A 44 6.98 -7.66 -15.30
N ASP A 45 6.36 -7.79 -14.14
CA ASP A 45 4.90 -7.85 -14.03
C ASP A 45 4.28 -6.50 -14.45
N LEU A 46 4.92 -5.37 -14.12
CA LEU A 46 4.50 -4.05 -14.58
C LEU A 46 4.59 -3.89 -16.10
N GLU A 47 5.68 -4.36 -16.71
CA GLU A 47 5.87 -4.30 -18.17
C GLU A 47 4.80 -5.11 -18.91
N ALA A 48 4.44 -6.29 -18.40
CA ALA A 48 3.37 -7.11 -18.98
C ALA A 48 1.99 -6.45 -18.89
N VAL A 49 1.69 -5.75 -17.78
CA VAL A 49 0.44 -5.00 -17.63
C VAL A 49 0.46 -3.76 -18.53
N PHE A 50 1.58 -3.05 -18.61
CA PHE A 50 1.74 -1.89 -19.49
C PHE A 50 1.50 -2.26 -20.95
N ASP A 51 2.14 -3.33 -21.44
CA ASP A 51 1.95 -3.86 -22.79
C ASP A 51 0.52 -4.32 -23.09
N TYR A 52 -0.22 -4.75 -22.07
CA TYR A 52 -1.62 -5.13 -22.22
C TYR A 52 -2.54 -3.91 -22.40
N MET A 53 -2.21 -2.81 -21.72
CA MET A 53 -2.99 -1.57 -21.76
C MET A 53 -2.63 -0.71 -22.98
N ASP A 54 -1.36 -0.67 -23.36
CA ASP A 54 -0.85 0.01 -24.56
C ASP A 54 -1.23 -0.77 -25.83
N ALA A 55 -2.50 -0.66 -26.21
CA ALA A 55 -3.08 -1.39 -27.33
C ALA A 55 -2.47 -0.96 -28.68
N ASN A 56 -2.03 0.29 -28.79
CA ASN A 56 -1.46 0.84 -30.02
C ASN A 56 0.08 0.69 -30.09
N ARG A 57 0.73 0.33 -28.97
CA ARG A 57 2.18 0.16 -28.79
C ARG A 57 3.00 1.43 -29.06
N ASP A 58 2.46 2.58 -28.69
CA ASP A 58 3.15 3.86 -28.78
C ASP A 58 4.07 4.14 -27.57
N GLY A 59 4.10 3.22 -26.61
CA GLY A 59 4.91 3.30 -25.40
C GLY A 59 4.27 4.18 -24.33
N ARG A 60 2.98 4.52 -24.46
CA ARG A 60 2.21 5.36 -23.55
C ARG A 60 0.79 4.79 -23.41
N ILE A 61 0.15 5.07 -22.28
CA ILE A 61 -1.24 4.69 -22.05
C ILE A 61 -2.10 5.95 -22.07
N SER A 62 -2.97 6.06 -23.07
CA SER A 62 -3.98 7.11 -23.13
C SER A 62 -5.17 6.83 -22.19
N PRO A 63 -5.93 7.86 -21.77
CA PRO A 63 -7.15 7.66 -20.97
C PRO A 63 -8.17 6.72 -21.64
N HIS A 64 -8.24 6.73 -22.98
CA HIS A 64 -9.13 5.85 -23.74
C HIS A 64 -8.66 4.39 -23.73
N GLU A 65 -7.35 4.15 -23.85
CA GLU A 65 -6.76 2.79 -23.73
C GLU A 65 -6.92 2.24 -22.32
N LEU A 66 -6.72 3.10 -21.33
CA LEU A 66 -7.02 2.81 -19.94
C LEU A 66 -8.48 2.36 -19.78
N GLN A 67 -9.45 3.20 -20.17
CA GLN A 67 -10.88 2.87 -20.06
C GLN A 67 -11.23 1.56 -20.78
N LYS A 68 -10.73 1.36 -22.01
CA LYS A 68 -10.99 0.16 -22.79
C LYS A 68 -10.46 -1.09 -22.11
N SER A 69 -9.32 -1.00 -21.43
CA SER A 69 -8.75 -2.09 -20.65
C SER A 69 -9.64 -2.45 -19.46
N PHE A 70 -10.25 -1.47 -18.79
CA PHE A 70 -11.23 -1.67 -17.71
C PHE A 70 -12.49 -2.38 -18.20
N MET A 71 -13.06 -1.89 -19.31
CA MET A 71 -14.23 -2.50 -19.93
C MET A 71 -14.00 -3.97 -20.32
N THR A 72 -12.78 -4.31 -20.74
CA THR A 72 -12.41 -5.69 -21.11
C THR A 72 -12.45 -6.66 -19.92
N LEU A 73 -12.28 -6.14 -18.69
CA LEU A 73 -12.29 -6.92 -17.44
C LEU A 73 -13.64 -6.88 -16.71
N GLY A 74 -14.66 -6.28 -17.33
CA GLY A 74 -16.02 -6.19 -16.80
C GLY A 74 -16.21 -5.10 -15.75
N GLU A 75 -15.28 -4.14 -15.67
CA GLU A 75 -15.41 -2.94 -14.84
C GLU A 75 -15.66 -1.73 -15.75
N GLU A 76 -16.59 -0.86 -15.35
CA GLU A 76 -16.89 0.37 -16.08
C GLU A 76 -16.12 1.53 -15.45
N LEU A 77 -15.30 2.20 -16.25
CA LEU A 77 -14.60 3.41 -15.89
C LEU A 77 -15.15 4.54 -16.77
N SER A 78 -15.62 5.63 -16.16
CA SER A 78 -16.05 6.81 -16.91
C SER A 78 -14.86 7.55 -17.52
N ASP A 79 -15.10 8.35 -18.57
CA ASP A 79 -14.07 9.17 -19.20
C ASP A 79 -13.40 10.09 -18.16
N GLU A 80 -14.20 10.69 -17.28
CA GLU A 80 -13.70 11.58 -16.22
C GLU A 80 -12.80 10.86 -15.21
N GLU A 81 -13.10 9.59 -14.89
CA GLU A 81 -12.30 8.76 -13.99
C GLU A 81 -10.99 8.31 -14.66
N ALA A 82 -11.04 7.90 -15.93
CA ALA A 82 -9.85 7.54 -16.69
C ALA A 82 -8.89 8.72 -16.81
N GLU A 83 -9.40 9.90 -17.14
CA GLU A 83 -8.60 11.11 -17.17
C GLU A 83 -8.08 11.50 -15.79
N ALA A 84 -8.86 11.31 -14.72
CA ALA A 84 -8.40 11.61 -13.36
C ALA A 84 -7.26 10.71 -12.92
N ALA A 85 -7.30 9.43 -13.28
CA ALA A 85 -6.23 8.48 -13.01
C ALA A 85 -4.94 8.85 -13.76
N VAL A 86 -5.04 9.20 -15.04
CA VAL A 86 -3.87 9.65 -15.84
C VAL A 86 -3.29 10.95 -15.26
N ARG A 87 -4.13 11.96 -15.01
CA ARG A 87 -3.67 13.26 -14.46
C ARG A 87 -3.01 13.17 -13.09
N LEU A 88 -3.26 12.13 -12.30
CA LEU A 88 -2.67 11.98 -10.97
C LEU A 88 -1.18 11.63 -11.05
N SER A 89 -0.76 10.96 -12.14
CA SER A 89 0.58 10.42 -12.32
C SER A 89 1.34 11.00 -13.49
N ASP A 90 0.63 11.60 -14.45
CA ASP A 90 1.19 12.40 -15.54
C ASP A 90 1.96 13.61 -14.98
N THR A 91 3.26 13.41 -14.80
CA THR A 91 4.18 14.40 -14.22
C THR A 91 4.75 15.29 -15.31
N ASN A 92 4.85 14.76 -16.52
CA ASN A 92 5.35 15.48 -17.69
C ASN A 92 4.28 16.40 -18.32
N GLY A 93 3.00 16.18 -18.01
CA GLY A 93 1.85 16.97 -18.42
C GLY A 93 1.38 16.72 -19.87
N ASP A 94 1.71 15.57 -20.45
CA ASP A 94 1.36 15.24 -21.84
C ASP A 94 -0.02 14.56 -21.99
N GLY A 95 -0.71 14.32 -20.87
CA GLY A 95 -2.03 13.72 -20.83
C GLY A 95 -2.03 12.22 -21.10
N MET A 96 -0.88 11.56 -21.03
CA MET A 96 -0.70 10.13 -21.16
C MET A 96 0.16 9.62 -20.00
N LEU A 97 0.16 8.29 -19.77
CA LEU A 97 1.08 7.67 -18.82
C LEU A 97 2.19 6.98 -19.59
N ASP A 98 3.42 7.45 -19.45
CA ASP A 98 4.58 6.66 -19.87
C ASP A 98 4.88 5.52 -18.88
N PHE A 99 5.79 4.61 -19.24
CA PHE A 99 6.14 3.48 -18.38
C PHE A 99 6.65 3.90 -16.99
N GLN A 100 7.38 5.01 -16.89
CA GLN A 100 7.91 5.50 -15.63
C GLN A 100 6.78 6.02 -14.74
N GLU A 101 5.89 6.84 -15.30
CA GLU A 101 4.72 7.39 -14.60
C GLU A 101 3.74 6.28 -14.19
N PHE A 102 3.53 5.28 -15.05
CA PHE A 102 2.76 4.08 -14.73
C PHE A 102 3.41 3.27 -13.59
N ALA A 103 4.72 3.04 -13.66
CA ALA A 103 5.43 2.30 -12.61
C ALA A 103 5.41 3.05 -11.27
N GLU A 104 5.52 4.38 -11.28
CA GLU A 104 5.38 5.21 -10.08
C GLU A 104 3.94 5.22 -9.54
N LEU A 105 2.93 5.20 -10.41
CA LEU A 105 1.53 5.09 -10.01
C LEU A 105 1.25 3.77 -9.26
N ILE A 106 1.79 2.65 -9.76
CA ILE A 106 1.62 1.36 -9.09
C ILE A 106 2.45 1.28 -7.79
N LYS A 107 3.71 1.72 -7.82
CA LYS A 107 4.59 1.72 -6.63
C LYS A 107 4.09 2.64 -5.52
N GLY A 108 3.56 3.80 -5.86
CA GLY A 108 3.13 4.82 -4.90
C GLY A 108 1.91 4.43 -4.06
N ASP A 109 1.12 3.46 -4.52
CA ASP A 109 -0.05 2.92 -3.79
C ASP A 109 0.27 1.58 -3.12
N ASP A 110 1.07 0.71 -3.77
CA ASP A 110 1.59 -0.52 -3.13
C ASP A 110 2.40 -0.17 -1.86
N ASP A 111 3.19 0.90 -1.88
CA ASP A 111 3.94 1.34 -0.71
C ASP A 111 3.05 1.72 0.47
N LYS A 112 1.85 2.27 0.25
CA LYS A 112 1.01 2.73 1.37
C LYS A 112 0.23 1.60 2.00
N GLU A 113 -0.36 0.74 1.17
CA GLU A 113 -1.15 -0.40 1.66
C GLU A 113 -0.23 -1.47 2.26
N GLU A 114 0.91 -1.76 1.64
CA GLU A 114 1.91 -2.71 2.17
C GLU A 114 2.54 -2.17 3.47
N LYS A 115 2.95 -0.89 3.52
CA LYS A 115 3.45 -0.29 4.78
C LYS A 115 2.40 -0.28 5.89
N GLU A 116 1.12 -0.03 5.58
CA GLU A 116 0.07 -0.07 6.60
C GLU A 116 -0.14 -1.49 7.14
N VAL A 117 -0.08 -2.51 6.27
CA VAL A 117 -0.14 -3.92 6.69
C VAL A 117 1.06 -4.26 7.57
N GLU A 118 2.29 -3.93 7.15
CA GLU A 118 3.51 -4.16 7.93
C GLU A 118 3.46 -3.44 9.29
N LEU A 119 2.99 -2.18 9.31
CA LEU A 119 2.81 -1.40 10.54
C LEU A 119 1.77 -2.05 11.46
N LYS A 120 0.66 -2.55 10.92
CA LYS A 120 -0.36 -3.28 11.70
C LYS A 120 0.17 -4.59 12.26
N GLU A 121 0.96 -5.33 11.49
CA GLU A 121 1.59 -6.56 11.96
C GLU A 121 2.62 -6.27 13.06
N ALA A 122 3.46 -5.26 12.86
CA ALA A 122 4.40 -4.80 13.89
C ALA A 122 3.64 -4.38 15.16
N PHE A 123 2.60 -3.54 15.04
CA PHE A 123 1.76 -3.12 16.17
C PHE A 123 1.16 -4.31 16.92
N ARG A 124 0.66 -5.32 16.18
CA ARG A 124 0.10 -6.55 16.76
C ARG A 124 1.10 -7.36 17.57
N MET A 125 2.40 -7.26 17.28
CA MET A 125 3.40 -7.90 18.11
C MET A 125 3.49 -7.24 19.50
N TYR A 126 3.29 -5.93 19.61
CA TYR A 126 3.46 -5.18 20.87
C TYR A 126 2.25 -5.21 21.80
N ILE A 127 1.06 -5.58 21.33
CA ILE A 127 -0.18 -5.68 22.13
C ILE A 127 -0.35 -7.09 22.70
N ASP A 128 -1.00 -7.21 23.86
CA ASP A 128 -1.44 -8.50 24.40
C ASP A 128 -2.80 -8.91 23.76
N GLU A 129 -3.17 -10.18 23.87
CA GLU A 129 -4.44 -10.69 23.33
C GLU A 129 -5.65 -9.94 23.93
N GLY A 130 -6.42 -9.27 23.06
CA GLY A 130 -7.61 -8.51 23.45
C GLY A 130 -7.35 -7.04 23.80
N GLU A 131 -6.10 -6.56 23.71
CA GLU A 131 -5.79 -5.13 23.78
C GLU A 131 -5.73 -4.53 22.37
N GLU A 132 -6.25 -3.32 22.19
CA GLU A 132 -6.19 -2.57 20.92
C GLU A 132 -5.14 -1.45 20.94
N CYS A 133 -4.40 -1.33 22.05
CA CYS A 133 -3.41 -0.29 22.29
C CYS A 133 -2.15 -0.88 22.95
N ILE A 134 -1.00 -0.25 22.71
CA ILE A 134 0.26 -0.63 23.35
C ILE A 134 0.28 -0.01 24.74
N THR A 135 0.23 -0.86 25.76
CA THR A 135 0.29 -0.44 27.16
C THR A 135 1.74 -0.47 27.66
N PRO A 136 2.09 0.24 28.76
CA PRO A 136 3.42 0.12 29.37
C PRO A 136 3.78 -1.32 29.74
N ARG A 137 2.77 -2.16 30.00
CA ARG A 137 2.93 -3.58 30.28
C ARG A 137 3.26 -4.37 29.01
N SER A 138 2.47 -4.20 27.95
CA SER A 138 2.63 -4.94 26.70
C SER A 138 3.95 -4.56 26.01
N LEU A 139 4.32 -3.28 26.03
CA LEU A 139 5.63 -2.78 25.59
C LEU A 139 6.78 -3.45 26.36
N LYS A 140 6.70 -3.50 27.69
CA LYS A 140 7.70 -4.18 28.54
C LYS A 140 7.82 -5.67 28.21
N MET A 141 6.70 -6.34 27.95
CA MET A 141 6.69 -7.75 27.60
C MET A 141 7.35 -8.00 26.24
N MET A 142 7.07 -7.15 25.25
CA MET A 142 7.73 -7.24 23.94
C MET A 142 9.24 -6.94 24.04
N LEU A 143 9.64 -5.87 24.71
CA LEU A 143 11.07 -5.56 24.90
C LEU A 143 11.81 -6.74 25.55
N LYS A 144 11.19 -7.38 26.55
CA LYS A 144 11.73 -8.59 27.18
C LYS A 144 11.88 -9.75 26.19
N LYS A 145 10.93 -9.94 25.26
CA LYS A 145 11.01 -10.95 24.18
C LYS A 145 12.15 -10.65 23.21
N LEU A 146 12.44 -9.37 22.95
CA LEU A 146 13.57 -8.91 22.12
C LEU A 146 14.92 -8.94 22.85
N GLY A 147 14.97 -9.41 24.09
CA GLY A 147 16.19 -9.51 24.89
C GLY A 147 16.53 -8.24 25.68
N GLU A 148 15.69 -7.21 25.63
CA GLU A 148 15.85 -5.99 26.42
C GLU A 148 14.99 -6.02 27.69
N SER A 149 15.59 -5.73 28.84
CA SER A 149 14.85 -5.56 30.08
C SER A 149 14.73 -4.09 30.45
N ARG A 150 13.50 -3.60 30.55
CA ARG A 150 13.17 -2.24 31.01
C ARG A 150 12.23 -2.29 32.20
N THR A 151 12.27 -1.26 33.05
CA THR A 151 11.28 -1.12 34.12
C THR A 151 9.94 -0.65 33.54
N THR A 152 8.87 -0.81 34.30
CA THR A 152 7.55 -0.33 33.88
C THR A 152 7.55 1.20 33.78
N ASP A 153 8.27 1.89 34.67
CA ASP A 153 8.39 3.35 34.64
C ASP A 153 9.16 3.84 33.41
N ASP A 154 10.22 3.14 32.99
CA ASP A 154 10.90 3.45 31.72
C ASP A 154 9.93 3.35 30.53
N CYS A 155 9.11 2.30 30.49
CA CYS A 155 8.13 2.10 29.41
C CYS A 155 7.06 3.21 29.40
N ARG A 156 6.66 3.73 30.58
CA ARG A 156 5.76 4.89 30.67
C ARG A 156 6.39 6.14 30.09
N VAL A 157 7.69 6.36 30.34
CA VAL A 157 8.41 7.51 29.79
C VAL A 157 8.55 7.39 28.28
N MET A 158 8.81 6.19 27.76
CA MET A 158 8.87 5.92 26.31
C MET A 158 7.53 6.22 25.62
N ILE A 159 6.42 5.73 26.20
CA ILE A 159 5.07 5.97 25.66
C ILE A 159 4.75 7.47 25.65
N ARG A 160 5.03 8.19 26.74
CA ARG A 160 4.77 9.63 26.85
C ARG A 160 5.43 10.49 25.77
N ALA A 161 6.47 10.00 25.10
CA ALA A 161 7.11 10.76 24.02
C ALA A 161 6.25 10.79 22.74
N PHE A 162 5.35 9.83 22.56
CA PHE A 162 4.55 9.63 21.34
C PHE A 162 3.04 9.60 21.60
N ASP A 163 2.62 9.50 22.85
CA ASP A 163 1.24 9.65 23.32
C ASP A 163 0.79 11.11 23.17
N LEU A 164 0.03 11.38 22.11
CA LEU A 164 -0.40 12.72 21.72
C LEU A 164 -1.68 13.14 22.45
N ASN A 165 -2.53 12.16 22.78
CA ASN A 165 -3.79 12.40 23.47
C ASN A 165 -3.63 12.38 25.02
N ALA A 166 -2.46 12.01 25.52
CA ALA A 166 -2.08 11.88 26.92
C ALA A 166 -2.90 10.84 27.71
N ASP A 167 -3.38 9.78 27.06
CA ASP A 167 -4.14 8.69 27.69
C ASP A 167 -3.24 7.63 28.37
N GLY A 168 -1.92 7.72 28.18
CA GLY A 168 -0.92 6.87 28.79
C GLY A 168 -0.72 5.52 28.08
N VAL A 169 -1.27 5.34 26.89
CA VAL A 169 -1.05 4.19 25.99
C VAL A 169 -0.65 4.69 24.59
N LEU A 170 -0.32 3.79 23.67
CA LEU A 170 -0.19 4.16 22.25
C LEU A 170 -1.28 3.47 21.44
N SER A 171 -2.09 4.28 20.78
CA SER A 171 -2.99 3.85 19.72
C SER A 171 -2.22 3.47 18.45
N PHE A 172 -2.89 2.83 17.50
CA PHE A 172 -2.31 2.52 16.19
C PHE A 172 -1.80 3.79 15.49
N ASP A 173 -2.56 4.88 15.54
CA ASP A 173 -2.20 6.14 14.88
C ASP A 173 -0.94 6.76 15.49
N GLU A 174 -0.81 6.76 16.82
CA GLU A 174 0.38 7.27 17.53
C GLU A 174 1.61 6.39 17.28
N PHE A 175 1.42 5.07 17.22
CA PHE A 175 2.48 4.13 16.84
C PHE A 175 2.91 4.30 15.38
N ALA A 176 1.96 4.51 14.46
CA ALA A 176 2.25 4.76 13.06
C ALA A 176 3.03 6.07 12.87
N LEU A 177 2.75 7.11 13.69
CA LEU A 177 3.53 8.34 13.72
C LEU A 177 4.94 8.13 14.27
N MET A 178 5.12 7.22 15.25
CA MET A 178 6.44 6.86 15.77
C MET A 178 7.31 6.14 14.72
N MET A 179 6.69 5.34 13.85
CA MET A 179 7.38 4.50 12.85
C MET A 179 7.52 5.15 11.47
N ARG A 180 7.10 6.41 11.32
CA ARG A 180 7.25 7.21 10.09
C ARG A 180 8.61 7.89 9.96
#